data_AF-A0A0R3Q861-F1
#
_entry.id   AF-A0A0R3Q861-F1
#
_cell.length_a   1.000
_cell.length_b   1.000
_cell.length_c   1.000
_cell.angle_alpha   90.00
_cell.angle_beta   90.00
_cell.angle_gamma   90.00
#
_symmetry.space_group_name_H-M   'P 1'
#
loop_
_entity.id
_entity.type
_entity.pdbx_description
1 polymer ?
#
loop_
_entity_poly.entity_id
_entity_poly.type
_entity_poly.pdbx_seq_one_letter_code
_entity_poly.pdbx_strand_id
1 'polypeptide(L)'
;MEGIDAQRLEVKKERAPKLPVHIAKEVTKGRLLKHVEISEKSVLPTALDMYREKVDENLKGEIKTHDTSKLRHAEVVEKNVLPTSVDIAREKVPTLIVNFDTEKLKHVDPVVKIALPSVNGQHIS
;
A
#
# COMPACT_ATOMS: atom_id res chain seq x y z
N MET A 1 14.21 -30.02 20.79
CA MET A 1 14.18 -29.35 19.48
C MET A 1 12.72 -29.27 19.12
N GLU A 2 12.12 -28.12 19.38
CA GLU A 2 10.66 -27.92 19.43
C GLU A 2 10.04 -27.97 18.02
N GLY A 3 8.87 -28.61 17.93
CA GLY A 3 8.09 -28.71 16.70
C GLY A 3 7.41 -27.38 16.41
N ILE A 4 7.60 -26.87 15.20
CA ILE A 4 6.88 -25.71 14.69
C ILE A 4 5.43 -26.12 14.38
N ASP A 5 4.51 -25.70 15.23
CA ASP A 5 3.07 -25.82 14.98
C ASP A 5 2.69 -24.94 13.78
N ALA A 6 2.55 -25.59 12.61
CA ALA A 6 2.09 -24.97 11.39
C ALA A 6 0.57 -24.72 11.45
N GLN A 7 0.16 -23.70 12.20
CA GLN A 7 -1.20 -23.16 12.15
C GLN A 7 -1.38 -22.44 10.80
N ARG A 8 -1.77 -23.22 9.80
CA ARG A 8 -2.17 -22.76 8.46
C ARG A 8 -3.34 -21.80 8.62
N LEU A 9 -3.12 -20.52 8.31
CA LEU A 9 -4.16 -19.50 8.26
C LEU A 9 -5.29 -19.94 7.30
N GLU A 10 -6.48 -20.23 7.83
CA GLU A 10 -7.66 -20.55 7.02
C GLU A 10 -8.16 -19.28 6.33
N VAL A 11 -7.62 -19.03 5.13
CA VAL A 11 -8.16 -18.00 4.24
C VAL A 11 -9.57 -18.42 3.84
N LYS A 12 -10.58 -17.73 4.37
CA LYS A 12 -11.96 -17.81 3.87
C LYS A 12 -11.93 -17.44 2.39
N LYS A 13 -11.96 -18.45 1.52
CA LYS A 13 -12.00 -18.28 0.07
C LYS A 13 -13.37 -17.72 -0.30
N GLU A 14 -13.48 -16.41 -0.30
CA GLU A 14 -14.61 -15.73 -0.93
C GLU A 14 -14.70 -16.19 -2.39
N ARG A 15 -15.87 -16.70 -2.77
CA ARG A 15 -16.06 -17.43 -4.02
C ARG A 15 -16.08 -16.42 -5.15
N ALA A 16 -14.92 -16.19 -5.78
CA ALA A 16 -14.81 -15.36 -6.97
C ALA A 16 -15.88 -15.76 -8.01
N PRO A 17 -16.46 -14.78 -8.74
CA PRO A 17 -17.47 -15.05 -9.74
C PRO A 17 -16.94 -16.07 -10.76
N LYS A 18 -17.71 -17.14 -10.96
CA LYS A 18 -17.32 -18.23 -11.87
C LYS A 18 -17.71 -17.87 -13.29
N LEU A 19 -16.80 -18.11 -14.23
CA LEU A 19 -17.10 -18.03 -15.66
C LEU A 19 -18.26 -18.99 -16.01
N PRO A 20 -19.23 -18.55 -16.83
CA PRO A 20 -20.27 -19.42 -17.35
C PRO A 20 -19.69 -20.67 -18.02
N VAL A 21 -20.35 -21.81 -17.82
CA VAL A 21 -19.86 -23.15 -18.20
C VAL A 21 -19.47 -23.24 -19.68
N HIS A 22 -20.24 -22.61 -20.57
CA HIS A 22 -19.97 -22.63 -22.01
C HIS A 22 -18.72 -21.83 -22.38
N ILE A 23 -18.49 -20.68 -21.74
CA ILE A 23 -17.32 -19.83 -21.95
C ILE A 23 -16.07 -20.55 -21.42
N ALA A 24 -16.14 -21.12 -20.22
CA ALA A 24 -15.03 -21.87 -19.64
C ALA A 24 -14.60 -23.03 -20.55
N LYS A 25 -15.58 -23.81 -21.06
CA LYS A 25 -15.31 -24.88 -22.03
C LYS A 25 -14.64 -24.35 -23.29
N GLU A 26 -15.10 -23.23 -23.84
CA GLU A 26 -14.60 -22.69 -25.10
C GLU A 26 -13.19 -22.09 -24.99
N VAL A 27 -12.87 -21.43 -23.87
CA VAL A 27 -11.53 -20.88 -23.60
C VAL A 27 -10.51 -22.01 -23.39
N THR A 28 -10.90 -23.12 -22.77
CA THR A 28 -10.03 -24.28 -22.55
C THR A 28 -9.77 -25.12 -23.80
N LYS A 29 -10.56 -24.95 -24.88
CA LYS A 29 -10.43 -25.75 -26.10
C LYS A 29 -9.17 -25.47 -26.92
N GLY A 30 -8.32 -24.52 -26.52
CA GLY A 30 -7.02 -24.27 -27.16
C GLY A 30 -7.17 -23.90 -28.64
N ARG A 31 -7.42 -22.62 -28.93
CA ARG A 31 -7.37 -22.15 -30.32
C ARG A 31 -5.91 -21.98 -30.72
N LEU A 32 -5.56 -22.45 -31.91
CA LEU A 32 -4.26 -22.17 -32.52
C LEU A 32 -4.25 -20.69 -32.92
N LEU A 33 -3.74 -19.83 -32.04
CA LEU A 33 -3.50 -18.44 -32.37
C LEU A 33 -2.32 -18.38 -33.36
N LYS A 34 -2.37 -17.43 -34.31
CA LYS A 34 -1.22 -17.19 -35.17
C LYS A 34 -0.04 -16.78 -34.29
N HIS A 35 1.10 -17.41 -34.48
CA HIS A 35 2.34 -16.95 -33.86
C HIS A 35 2.62 -15.53 -34.34
N VAL A 36 2.82 -14.62 -33.40
CA VAL A 36 3.30 -13.26 -33.67
C VAL A 36 4.66 -13.17 -33.00
N GLU A 37 5.70 -12.97 -33.81
CA GLU A 37 7.02 -12.64 -33.29
C GLU A 37 6.97 -11.22 -32.69
N ILE A 38 7.17 -11.13 -31.39
CA ILE A 38 7.33 -9.84 -30.70
C ILE A 38 8.82 -9.63 -30.43
N SER A 39 9.34 -8.48 -30.85
CA SER A 39 10.70 -8.06 -30.54
C SER A 39 10.64 -6.91 -29.54
N GLU A 40 11.21 -7.12 -28.35
CA GLU A 40 11.41 -6.05 -27.38
C GLU A 40 12.54 -5.15 -27.87
N LYS A 41 12.23 -3.87 -28.11
CA LYS A 41 13.24 -2.88 -28.47
C LYS A 41 13.92 -2.33 -27.21
N SER A 42 14.77 -3.15 -26.60
CA SER A 42 15.69 -2.69 -25.55
C SER A 42 16.93 -2.07 -26.21
N VAL A 43 16.93 -0.74 -26.37
CA VAL A 43 18.14 -0.03 -26.82
C VAL A 43 18.92 0.44 -25.60
N LEU A 44 20.11 -0.14 -25.42
CA LEU A 44 21.09 0.39 -24.49
C LEU A 44 21.80 1.57 -25.14
N PRO A 45 22.20 2.60 -24.35
CA PRO A 45 23.07 3.66 -24.86
C PRO A 45 24.30 3.08 -25.55
N THR A 46 24.64 3.63 -26.70
CA THR A 46 25.83 3.24 -27.47
C THR A 46 27.08 3.85 -26.83
N ALA A 47 28.25 3.27 -27.10
CA ALA A 47 29.53 3.87 -26.71
C ALA A 47 29.71 5.31 -27.24
N LEU A 48 29.12 5.63 -28.41
CA LEU A 48 29.11 6.99 -28.96
C LEU A 48 28.26 7.95 -28.10
N ASP A 49 27.13 7.49 -27.59
CA ASP A 49 26.24 8.28 -26.73
C ASP A 49 26.97 8.62 -25.43
N MET A 50 27.65 7.64 -24.84
CA MET A 50 28.50 7.84 -23.66
C MET A 50 29.68 8.77 -23.93
N TYR A 51 30.31 8.68 -25.12
CA TYR A 51 31.43 9.53 -25.49
C TYR A 51 30.99 10.99 -25.66
N ARG A 52 29.87 11.24 -26.34
CA ARG A 52 29.31 12.59 -26.51
C ARG A 52 29.03 13.25 -25.16
N GLU A 53 28.40 12.52 -24.24
CA GLU A 53 28.13 13.02 -22.89
C GLU A 53 29.41 13.26 -22.09
N LYS A 54 30.41 12.38 -22.23
CA LYS A 54 31.71 12.52 -21.55
C LYS A 54 32.59 13.63 -22.10
N VAL A 55 32.37 14.12 -23.32
CA VAL A 55 33.31 14.99 -24.06
C VAL A 55 32.71 16.37 -24.36
N ASP A 56 31.62 16.75 -23.70
CA ASP A 56 31.23 18.16 -23.72
C ASP A 56 32.18 18.97 -22.82
N GLU A 57 33.40 19.20 -23.33
CA GLU A 57 34.45 19.96 -22.68
C GLU A 57 34.03 21.42 -22.46
N ASN A 58 33.13 21.94 -23.31
CA ASN A 58 32.54 23.26 -23.14
C ASN A 58 31.64 23.28 -21.91
N LEU A 59 30.69 22.34 -21.80
CA LEU A 59 29.82 22.24 -20.63
C LEU A 59 30.61 22.03 -19.33
N LYS A 60 31.65 21.19 -19.35
CA LYS A 60 32.53 21.01 -18.18
C LYS A 60 33.29 22.28 -17.81
N GLY A 61 33.80 23.00 -18.80
CA GLY A 61 34.48 24.28 -18.61
C GLY A 61 33.56 25.33 -18.00
N GLU A 62 32.34 25.43 -18.52
CA GLU A 62 31.29 26.31 -18.01
C GLU A 62 30.93 25.98 -16.56
N ILE A 63 30.71 24.70 -16.23
CA ILE A 63 30.42 24.27 -14.85
C ILE A 63 31.58 24.60 -13.92
N LYS A 64 32.82 24.34 -14.34
CA LYS A 64 34.02 24.57 -13.52
C LYS A 64 34.28 26.06 -13.24
N THR A 65 33.92 26.92 -14.19
CA THR A 65 34.10 28.37 -14.09
C THR A 65 32.83 29.13 -13.71
N HIS A 66 31.75 28.40 -13.43
CA HIS A 66 30.46 28.99 -13.12
C HIS A 66 30.55 29.84 -11.85
N ASP A 67 30.20 31.12 -12.00
CA ASP A 67 30.14 32.07 -10.91
C ASP A 67 28.84 31.90 -10.13
N THR A 68 28.94 31.27 -8.96
CA THR A 68 27.80 31.02 -8.06
C THR A 68 27.07 32.29 -7.61
N SER A 69 27.70 33.48 -7.70
CA SER A 69 27.02 34.75 -7.39
C SER A 69 25.95 35.13 -8.42
N LYS A 70 25.96 34.51 -9.60
CA LYS A 70 24.95 34.69 -10.65
C LYS A 70 23.72 33.81 -10.47
N LEU A 71 23.70 32.94 -9.46
CA LEU A 71 22.51 32.17 -9.13
C LEU A 71 21.40 33.09 -8.63
N ARG A 72 20.18 32.86 -9.09
CA ARG A 72 19.01 33.58 -8.58
C ARG A 72 18.80 33.25 -7.10
N HIS A 73 18.45 34.24 -6.30
CA HIS A 73 18.06 34.03 -4.92
C HIS A 73 16.84 33.09 -4.84
N ALA A 74 16.90 32.12 -3.94
CA ALA A 74 15.80 31.22 -3.61
C ALA A 74 15.58 31.24 -2.09
N GLU A 75 14.34 31.51 -1.67
CA GLU A 75 13.93 31.38 -0.28
C GLU A 75 13.74 29.90 0.05
N VAL A 76 14.61 29.34 0.89
CA VAL A 76 14.52 27.95 1.35
C VAL A 76 14.01 27.93 2.79
N VAL A 77 12.96 27.15 3.05
CA VAL A 77 12.42 26.96 4.40
C VAL A 77 12.72 25.55 4.86
N GLU A 78 13.74 25.40 5.70
CA GLU A 78 14.03 24.14 6.38
C GLU A 78 13.08 23.96 7.57
N LYS A 79 12.22 22.93 7.53
CA LYS A 79 11.24 22.66 8.59
C LYS A 79 11.78 21.63 9.57
N ASN A 80 12.55 22.10 10.54
CA ASN A 80 12.98 21.31 11.70
C ASN A 80 12.02 21.51 12.88
N VAL A 81 10.74 21.16 12.70
CA VAL A 81 9.77 21.21 13.81
C VAL A 81 9.91 19.97 14.68
N LEU A 82 10.07 20.17 15.99
CA LEU A 82 10.01 19.07 16.94
C LEU A 82 8.58 18.50 16.98
N PRO A 83 8.42 17.19 17.22
CA PRO A 83 7.10 16.60 17.43
C PRO A 83 6.34 17.32 18.55
N THR A 84 5.04 17.53 18.37
CA THR A 84 4.19 18.07 19.43
C THR A 84 3.90 17.00 20.48
N SER A 85 3.42 17.43 21.66
CA SER A 85 2.91 16.51 22.68
C SER A 85 1.79 15.61 22.17
N VAL A 86 0.97 16.11 21.22
CA VAL A 86 -0.11 15.34 20.61
C VAL A 86 0.44 14.26 19.68
N ASP A 87 1.48 14.56 18.92
CA ASP A 87 2.12 13.59 18.02
C ASP A 87 2.73 12.43 18.82
N ILE A 88 3.43 12.77 19.91
CA ILE A 88 3.98 11.79 20.85
C ILE A 88 2.86 10.95 21.49
N ALA A 89 1.75 11.58 21.89
CA ALA A 89 0.62 10.87 22.49
C ALA A 89 -0.03 9.89 21.50
N ARG A 90 -0.21 10.28 20.24
CA ARG A 90 -0.74 9.41 19.18
C ARG A 90 0.15 8.19 18.95
N GLU A 91 1.46 8.39 18.90
CA GLU A 91 2.43 7.30 18.68
C GLU A 91 2.46 6.29 19.85
N LYS A 92 2.14 6.73 21.07
CA LYS A 92 2.06 5.85 22.25
C LYS A 92 0.82 4.95 22.26
N VAL A 93 -0.23 5.26 21.50
CA VAL A 93 -1.51 4.52 21.54
C VAL A 93 -1.37 3.03 21.22
N PRO A 94 -0.68 2.60 20.14
CA PRO A 94 -0.53 1.17 19.83
C PRO A 94 0.13 0.38 20.97
N THR A 95 1.17 0.92 21.60
CA THR A 95 1.84 0.29 22.74
C THR A 95 0.92 0.17 23.96
N LEU A 96 0.11 1.20 24.22
CA LEU A 96 -0.87 1.17 25.32
C LEU A 96 -1.97 0.13 25.08
N ILE A 97 -2.40 -0.06 23.83
CA ILE A 97 -3.38 -1.09 23.47
C ILE A 97 -2.81 -2.50 23.69
N VAL A 98 -1.57 -2.74 23.25
CA VAL A 98 -0.91 -4.04 23.43
C VAL A 98 -0.73 -4.39 24.91
N ASN A 99 -0.47 -3.38 25.75
CA ASN A 99 -0.24 -3.56 27.18
C ASN A 99 -1.52 -3.33 28.03
N PHE A 100 -2.69 -3.28 27.41
CA PHE A 100 -3.94 -3.00 28.11
C PHE A 100 -4.36 -4.18 29.00
N ASP A 101 -4.57 -3.92 30.29
CA ASP A 101 -4.95 -4.91 31.29
C ASP A 101 -6.47 -4.92 31.48
N THR A 102 -7.11 -5.98 31.00
CA THR A 102 -8.57 -6.18 31.08
C THR A 102 -9.05 -6.48 32.50
N GLU A 103 -8.20 -7.02 33.38
CA GLU A 103 -8.56 -7.37 34.75
C GLU A 103 -8.76 -6.13 35.63
N LYS A 104 -8.23 -4.99 35.20
CA LYS A 104 -8.44 -3.68 35.84
C LYS A 104 -9.77 -3.02 35.45
N LEU A 105 -10.55 -3.60 34.55
CA LEU A 105 -11.87 -3.08 34.20
C LEU A 105 -12.84 -3.27 35.37
N LYS A 106 -13.57 -2.21 35.70
CA LYS A 106 -14.65 -2.29 36.70
C LYS A 106 -15.79 -3.11 36.10
N HIS A 107 -16.28 -4.08 36.88
CA HIS A 107 -17.48 -4.82 36.53
C HIS A 107 -18.68 -3.87 36.38
N VAL A 108 -19.49 -4.10 35.35
CA VAL A 108 -20.75 -3.40 35.10
C VAL A 108 -21.78 -4.44 34.68
N ASP A 109 -22.93 -4.47 35.34
CA ASP A 109 -24.07 -5.31 34.97
C ASP A 109 -24.82 -4.70 33.77
N PRO A 110 -24.84 -5.35 32.58
CA PRO A 110 -25.53 -4.81 31.42
C PRO A 110 -27.05 -5.07 31.50
N VAL A 111 -27.85 -4.02 31.30
CA VAL A 111 -29.30 -4.15 31.16
C VAL A 111 -29.65 -4.36 29.69
N VAL A 112 -29.90 -5.61 29.29
CA VAL A 112 -30.32 -5.95 27.91
C VAL A 112 -31.84 -5.98 27.84
N LYS A 113 -32.45 -4.98 27.19
CA LYS A 113 -33.88 -5.01 26.87
C LYS A 113 -34.11 -5.80 25.58
N ILE A 114 -34.55 -7.05 25.71
CA ILE A 114 -34.98 -7.86 24.58
C ILE A 114 -36.48 -7.61 24.39
N ALA A 115 -36.85 -6.71 23.49
CA ALA A 115 -38.22 -6.67 23.00
C ALA A 115 -38.36 -7.76 21.94
N LEU A 116 -39.02 -8.87 22.29
CA LEU A 116 -39.49 -9.82 21.27
C LEU A 116 -40.57 -9.11 20.45
N PRO A 117 -40.46 -8.98 19.12
CA PRO A 117 -41.56 -8.50 18.31
C PRO A 117 -42.72 -9.50 18.46
N SER A 118 -43.75 -9.12 19.21
CA SER A 118 -44.95 -9.94 19.33
C SER A 118 -45.66 -9.93 17.99
N VAL A 119 -45.79 -11.11 17.39
CA VAL A 119 -46.65 -11.34 16.23
C VAL A 119 -48.07 -11.26 16.78
N ASN A 120 -48.63 -10.06 16.82
CA ASN A 120 -50.05 -9.75 16.60
C ASN A 120 -50.29 -8.31 17.08
N GLY A 121 -50.45 -7.42 16.10
CA GLY A 121 -50.85 -6.06 16.34
C GLY A 121 -52.21 -6.00 17.05
N GLN A 122 -52.27 -5.29 18.16
CA GLN A 122 -53.46 -4.55 18.54
C GLN A 122 -53.02 -3.35 19.37
N HIS A 123 -52.94 -2.20 18.71
CA HIS A 123 -52.95 -0.90 19.38
C HIS A 123 -54.37 -0.70 19.89
N ILE A 124 -54.55 -0.66 21.21
CA ILE A 124 -55.78 -0.14 21.82
C ILE A 124 -55.46 1.15 22.56
N SER A 125 -56.37 2.10 22.36
CA SER A 125 -56.28 3.55 22.56
C SER A 125 -55.96 4.01 23.97
#